data_AF-A0A378MUF3-F1
#
_entry.id   AF-A0A378MUF3-F1
#
_cell.length_a   1.000
_cell.length_b   1.000
_cell.length_c   1.000
_cell.angle_alpha   90.00
_cell.angle_beta   90.00
_cell.angle_gamma   90.00
#
_symmetry.space_group_name_H-M   'P 1'
#
loop_
_entity.id
_entity.type
_entity.pdbx_description
1 polymer ?
#
loop_
_entity_poly.entity_id
_entity_poly.type
_entity_poly.pdbx_seq_one_letter_code
_entity_poly.pdbx_strand_id
1 'polypeptide(L)'
;MKDRGSVVADFNERKALILAKSQEKATALGGVADIEEDLLDEVTSLVEYPNVLTAKFEERFLAVPAEALVYTMKGDQKYFPIYSKDGKLLPHFIFVSNINPEDPSKIIEGNEKVVRHV
;
A
#
# COMPACT_ATOMS: atom_id res chain seq x y z
N MET A 1 28.66 2.11 9.54
CA MET A 1 27.39 2.49 10.18
C MET A 1 26.95 3.79 9.53
N LYS A 2 25.87 3.80 8.74
CA LYS A 2 25.35 5.01 8.10
C LYS A 2 24.16 5.52 8.90
N ASP A 3 24.14 6.84 9.10
CA ASP A 3 23.31 7.58 10.03
C ASP A 3 21.81 7.34 9.90
N ARG A 4 21.17 7.32 11.07
CA ARG A 4 19.72 7.25 11.30
C ARG A 4 19.19 8.69 11.24
N GLY A 5 18.44 9.02 10.20
CA GLY A 5 17.76 10.33 10.10
C GLY A 5 17.29 10.68 8.71
N SER A 6 16.64 9.75 7.99
CA SER A 6 16.06 10.06 6.69
C SER A 6 14.65 10.61 6.87
N VAL A 7 14.51 11.88 7.26
CA VAL A 7 13.20 12.55 7.23
C VAL A 7 13.05 13.19 5.86
N VAL A 8 11.96 12.88 5.15
CA VAL A 8 11.58 13.66 3.97
C VAL A 8 10.70 14.80 4.47
N ALA A 9 11.30 15.96 4.70
CA ALA A 9 10.64 17.07 5.37
C ALA A 9 9.51 17.69 4.55
N ASP A 10 9.60 17.65 3.22
CA ASP A 10 8.59 18.21 2.32
C ASP A 10 7.42 17.23 2.10
N PHE A 11 6.19 17.74 2.29
CA PHE A 11 4.97 16.96 2.11
C PHE A 11 4.76 16.54 0.66
N ASN A 12 4.98 17.45 -0.29
CA ASN A 12 4.80 17.16 -1.72
C ASN A 12 5.85 16.17 -2.21
N GLU A 13 7.07 16.24 -1.71
CA GLU A 13 8.12 15.26 -2.00
C GLU A 13 7.73 13.86 -1.49
N ARG A 14 7.22 13.75 -0.25
CA ARG A 14 6.68 12.48 0.29
C ARG A 14 5.52 11.97 -0.56
N LYS A 15 4.56 12.83 -0.89
CA LYS A 15 3.38 12.50 -1.70
C LYS A 15 3.81 11.94 -3.06
N ALA A 16 4.70 12.63 -3.76
CA ALA A 16 5.24 12.22 -5.05
C ALA A 16 6.01 10.89 -4.97
N LEU A 17 6.81 10.70 -3.91
CA LEU A 17 7.56 9.47 -3.67
C LEU A 17 6.64 8.27 -3.43
N ILE A 18 5.61 8.44 -2.60
CA ILE A 18 4.61 7.40 -2.30
C ILE A 18 3.87 7.01 -3.58
N LEU A 19 3.38 8.01 -4.33
CA LEU A 19 2.66 7.78 -5.59
C LEU A 19 3.52 7.03 -6.60
N ALA A 20 4.74 7.51 -6.87
CA ALA A 20 5.64 6.92 -7.85
C ALA A 20 5.99 5.47 -7.51
N LYS A 21 6.42 5.20 -6.26
CA LYS A 21 6.77 3.84 -5.81
C LYS A 21 5.59 2.89 -5.78
N SER A 22 4.41 3.39 -5.42
CA SER A 22 3.18 2.58 -5.41
C SER A 22 2.83 2.14 -6.83
N GLN A 23 2.87 3.06 -7.80
CA GLN A 23 2.60 2.71 -9.20
C GLN A 23 3.68 1.80 -9.80
N GLU A 24 4.95 2.00 -9.45
CA GLU A 24 6.04 1.11 -9.86
C GLU A 24 5.81 -0.33 -9.37
N LYS A 25 5.49 -0.51 -8.09
CA LYS A 25 5.22 -1.82 -7.49
C LYS A 25 3.98 -2.49 -8.09
N ALA A 26 2.92 -1.73 -8.32
CA ALA A 26 1.74 -2.25 -8.99
C ALA A 26 2.04 -2.70 -10.42
N THR A 27 2.81 -1.90 -11.17
CA THR A 27 3.23 -2.22 -12.53
C THR A 27 4.06 -3.50 -12.57
N ALA A 28 4.97 -3.70 -11.60
CA ALA A 28 5.76 -4.92 -11.47
C ALA A 28 4.91 -6.17 -11.21
N LEU A 29 3.71 -6.00 -10.64
CA LEU A 29 2.70 -7.06 -10.45
C LEU A 29 1.73 -7.19 -11.64
N GLY A 30 1.94 -6.43 -12.72
CA GLY A 30 1.06 -6.45 -13.90
C GLY A 30 -0.23 -5.65 -13.75
N GLY A 31 -0.33 -4.81 -12.71
CA GLY A 31 -1.51 -4.00 -12.41
C GLY A 31 -1.23 -2.51 -12.29
N VAL A 32 -2.21 -1.79 -11.76
CA VAL A 32 -2.19 -0.35 -11.46
C VAL A 32 -2.70 -0.17 -10.04
N ALA A 33 -2.02 0.65 -9.25
CA ALA A 33 -2.48 0.98 -7.90
C ALA A 33 -3.63 1.98 -8.00
N ASP A 34 -4.75 1.66 -7.34
CA ASP A 34 -5.89 2.55 -7.20
C ASP A 34 -5.63 3.50 -6.03
N ILE A 35 -5.19 4.70 -6.37
CA ILE A 35 -4.73 5.73 -5.44
C ILE A 35 -5.61 6.97 -5.64
N GLU A 36 -6.50 7.19 -4.68
CA GLU A 36 -7.30 8.41 -4.59
C GLU A 36 -6.48 9.51 -3.92
N GLU A 37 -6.69 10.77 -4.34
CA GLU A 37 -5.92 11.90 -3.84
C GLU A 37 -6.07 12.09 -2.32
N ASP A 38 -7.30 12.01 -1.80
CA ASP A 38 -7.57 12.16 -0.37
C ASP A 38 -6.88 11.08 0.46
N LEU A 39 -6.90 9.83 -0.02
CA LEU A 39 -6.23 8.73 0.66
C LEU A 39 -4.71 8.88 0.59
N LEU A 40 -4.18 9.33 -0.54
CA LEU A 40 -2.76 9.60 -0.69
C LEU A 40 -2.30 10.71 0.26
N ASP A 41 -3.09 11.78 0.42
CA ASP A 41 -2.80 12.86 1.35
C ASP A 41 -2.85 12.41 2.82
N GLU A 42 -3.84 11.58 3.16
CA GLU A 42 -3.93 10.96 4.47
C GLU A 42 -2.70 10.09 4.76
N VAL A 43 -2.38 9.14 3.87
CA VAL A 43 -1.20 8.26 4.01
C VAL A 43 0.10 9.06 4.11
N THR A 44 0.25 10.11 3.29
CA THR A 44 1.42 11.00 3.33
C THR A 44 1.55 11.72 4.67
N SER A 45 0.42 12.12 5.27
CA SER A 45 0.38 12.76 6.58
C SER A 45 0.76 11.82 7.73
N LEU A 46 0.54 10.51 7.57
CA LEU A 46 0.85 9.48 8.58
C LEU A 46 2.33 9.08 8.62
N VAL A 47 3.13 9.42 7.60
CA VAL A 47 4.50 8.93 7.47
C VAL A 47 5.52 10.02 7.21
N GLU A 48 6.60 10.03 7.97
CA GLU A 48 7.71 10.99 7.84
C GLU A 48 8.82 10.42 6.94
N TYR A 49 8.94 9.08 6.90
CA TYR A 49 9.84 8.37 6.03
C TYR A 49 9.11 7.21 5.33
N PRO A 50 8.55 7.46 4.13
CA PRO A 50 7.69 6.48 3.48
C PRO A 50 8.46 5.24 3.02
N ASN A 51 8.19 4.10 3.66
CA ASN A 51 8.51 2.78 3.15
C ASN A 51 7.28 2.17 2.48
N VAL A 52 7.27 2.16 1.15
CA VAL A 52 6.17 1.61 0.34
C VAL A 52 6.39 0.12 0.16
N LEU A 53 5.45 -0.69 0.62
CA LEU A 53 5.52 -2.14 0.62
C LEU A 53 4.31 -2.74 -0.10
N THR A 54 4.46 -4.00 -0.50
CA THR A 54 3.41 -4.76 -1.18
C THR A 54 3.11 -5.99 -0.35
N ALA A 55 1.83 -6.28 -0.19
CA ALA A 55 1.32 -7.47 0.48
C ALA A 55 0.23 -8.10 -0.39
N LYS A 56 -0.14 -9.35 -0.05
CA LYS A 56 -1.21 -10.09 -0.72
C LYS A 56 -2.24 -10.60 0.27
N PHE A 57 -3.43 -10.89 -0.23
CA PHE A 57 -4.46 -11.58 0.52
C PHE A 57 -4.83 -12.88 -0.20
N GLU A 58 -5.57 -13.75 0.48
CA GLU A 58 -5.94 -15.04 -0.09
C GLU A 58 -6.97 -14.86 -1.21
N GLU A 59 -6.75 -15.48 -2.37
CA GLU A 59 -7.62 -15.30 -3.55
C GLU A 59 -9.10 -15.60 -3.29
N ARG A 60 -9.42 -16.42 -2.29
CA ARG A 60 -10.81 -16.67 -1.87
C ARG A 60 -11.58 -15.40 -1.51
N PHE A 61 -10.91 -14.34 -1.08
CA PHE A 61 -11.53 -13.05 -0.77
C PHE A 61 -11.97 -12.31 -2.05
N LEU A 62 -11.50 -12.70 -3.24
CA LEU A 62 -12.02 -12.20 -4.51
C LEU A 62 -13.45 -12.70 -4.81
N ALA A 63 -13.98 -13.65 -4.02
CA ALA A 63 -15.39 -14.03 -4.07
C ALA A 63 -16.30 -13.02 -3.34
N VAL A 64 -15.73 -12.17 -2.47
CA VAL A 64 -16.42 -11.02 -1.87
C VAL A 64 -16.58 -9.94 -2.95
N PRO A 65 -17.69 -9.19 -2.99
CA PRO A 65 -17.82 -8.04 -3.88
C PRO A 65 -16.61 -7.10 -3.73
N ALA A 66 -15.98 -6.75 -4.85
CA ALA A 66 -14.75 -5.98 -4.85
C ALA A 66 -14.90 -4.65 -4.12
N GLU A 67 -16.08 -4.03 -4.21
CA GLU A 67 -16.42 -2.76 -3.55
C GLU A 67 -16.32 -2.86 -2.03
N ALA A 68 -16.78 -3.96 -1.43
CA ALA A 68 -16.74 -4.16 0.02
C ALA A 68 -15.30 -4.37 0.51
N LEU A 69 -14.51 -5.13 -0.25
CA LEU A 69 -13.10 -5.38 0.06
C LEU A 69 -12.28 -4.09 -0.07
N VAL A 70 -12.47 -3.36 -1.16
CA VAL A 70 -11.81 -2.08 -1.44
C VAL A 70 -12.18 -1.03 -0.41
N TYR A 71 -13.46 -0.93 -0.04
CA TYR A 71 -13.92 -0.01 0.99
C TYR A 71 -13.16 -0.21 2.29
N THR A 72 -12.99 -1.46 2.73
CA THR A 72 -12.30 -1.74 3.99
C THR A 72 -10.78 -1.51 3.88
N MET A 73 -10.18 -1.90 2.75
CA MET A 73 -8.76 -1.68 2.47
C MET A 73 -8.41 -0.19 2.47
N LYS A 74 -9.19 0.64 1.78
CA LYS A 74 -8.96 2.08 1.69
C LYS A 74 -9.36 2.79 3.00
N GLY A 75 -10.53 2.48 3.54
CA GLY A 75 -11.11 3.16 4.69
C GLY A 75 -10.37 2.87 6.00
N ASP A 76 -10.33 1.60 6.40
CA ASP A 76 -9.85 1.21 7.73
C ASP A 76 -8.33 1.00 7.75
N GLN A 77 -7.78 0.49 6.64
CA GLN A 77 -6.39 0.03 6.59
C GLN A 77 -5.44 0.99 5.86
N LYS A 78 -5.98 1.96 5.12
CA LYS A 78 -5.21 2.91 4.30
C LYS A 78 -4.31 2.23 3.27
N TYR A 79 -4.80 1.15 2.69
CA TYR A 79 -4.11 0.41 1.63
C TYR A 79 -4.54 0.91 0.25
N PHE A 80 -3.64 0.79 -0.73
CA PHE A 80 -3.94 1.00 -2.14
C PHE A 80 -4.19 -0.36 -2.82
N PRO A 81 -5.43 -0.68 -3.20
CA PRO A 81 -5.73 -1.90 -3.96
C PRO A 81 -5.04 -1.87 -5.33
N ILE A 82 -4.72 -3.04 -5.88
CA ILE A 82 -4.14 -3.15 -7.21
C ILE A 82 -5.15 -3.79 -8.15
N TYR A 83 -5.39 -3.14 -9.29
CA TYR A 83 -6.24 -3.67 -10.35
C TYR A 83 -5.39 -4.12 -11.53
N SER A 84 -5.82 -5.19 -12.19
CA SER A 84 -5.26 -5.58 -13.48
C SER A 84 -5.57 -4.53 -14.55
N LYS A 85 -4.87 -4.59 -15.67
CA LYS A 85 -5.15 -3.74 -16.83
C LYS A 85 -6.57 -3.90 -17.40
N ASP A 86 -7.21 -5.03 -17.11
CA ASP A 86 -8.58 -5.33 -17.51
C ASP A 86 -9.62 -4.87 -16.47
N GLY A 87 -9.20 -4.14 -15.43
CA GLY A 87 -10.07 -3.61 -14.38
C GLY A 87 -10.49 -4.63 -13.32
N LYS A 88 -9.82 -5.79 -13.22
CA LYS A 88 -10.11 -6.79 -12.19
C LYS A 88 -9.24 -6.57 -10.95
N LEU A 89 -9.82 -6.63 -9.76
CA LEU A 89 -9.07 -6.56 -8.52
C LEU A 89 -8.08 -7.74 -8.43
N LEU A 90 -6.80 -7.44 -8.24
CA LEU A 90 -5.77 -8.45 -7.97
C LEU A 90 -5.71 -8.74 -6.47
N PRO A 91 -5.25 -9.94 -6.07
CA PRO A 91 -5.09 -10.30 -4.66
C PRO A 91 -3.87 -9.63 -4.00
N HIS A 92 -3.58 -8.37 -4.38
CA HIS A 92 -2.41 -7.62 -3.96
C HIS A 92 -2.80 -6.18 -3.61
N PHE A 93 -2.04 -5.61 -2.68
CA PHE A 93 -2.21 -4.23 -2.26
C PHE A 93 -0.90 -3.63 -1.82
N ILE A 94 -0.87 -2.31 -1.81
CA ILE A 94 0.24 -1.52 -1.32
C ILE A 94 -0.14 -0.88 0.01
N PHE A 95 0.82 -0.83 0.92
CA PHE A 95 0.70 -0.10 2.17
C PHE A 95 2.00 0.68 2.41
N VAL A 96 1.90 1.74 3.21
CA VAL A 96 3.05 2.61 3.52
C VAL A 96 3.32 2.56 5.02
N SER A 97 4.60 2.40 5.37
CA SER A 97 5.04 2.32 6.77
C SER A 97 6.17 3.31 7.04
N ASN A 98 6.26 3.82 8.27
CA ASN A 98 7.47 4.49 8.76
C ASN A 98 8.60 3.51 9.08
N ILE A 99 8.30 2.21 9.17
CA ILE A 99 9.27 1.19 9.55
C ILE A 99 9.95 0.66 8.29
N ASN A 100 11.28 0.81 8.23
CA ASN A 100 12.11 0.35 7.11
C ASN A 100 13.20 -0.62 7.60
N PRO A 101 12.84 -1.85 7.98
CA PRO A 101 13.80 -2.85 8.40
C PRO A 101 14.58 -3.39 7.19
N GLU A 102 15.75 -3.99 7.43
CA GLU A 102 16.49 -4.71 6.38
C GLU A 102 15.67 -5.89 5.83
N ASP A 103 14.90 -6.56 6.68
CA ASP A 103 13.95 -7.60 6.30
C ASP A 103 12.50 -7.17 6.62
N PRO A 104 11.67 -6.83 5.61
CA PRO A 104 10.28 -6.43 5.80
C PRO A 104 9.29 -7.60 5.92
N SER A 105 9.73 -8.86 5.84
CA SER A 105 8.87 -10.06 5.80
C SER A 105 7.80 -10.07 6.89
N LYS A 106 8.18 -9.84 8.15
CA LYS A 106 7.26 -9.85 9.30
C LYS A 106 6.18 -8.76 9.23
N ILE A 107 6.53 -7.59 8.70
CA ILE A 107 5.58 -6.49 8.55
C ILE A 107 4.58 -6.83 7.45
N ILE A 108 5.07 -7.36 6.32
CA ILE A 108 4.22 -7.83 5.22
C ILE A 108 3.24 -8.89 5.75
N GLU A 109 3.74 -9.97 6.36
CA GLU A 109 2.90 -11.05 6.93
C GLU A 109 1.86 -10.55 7.94
N GLY A 110 2.20 -9.52 8.74
CA GLY A 110 1.28 -8.88 9.66
C GLY A 110 0.09 -8.25 8.94
N ASN A 111 0.36 -7.48 7.89
CA ASN A 111 -0.67 -6.81 7.09
C ASN A 111 -1.52 -7.82 6.28
N GLU A 112 -0.92 -8.89 5.78
CA GLU A 112 -1.64 -9.97 5.07
C GLU A 112 -2.69 -10.66 5.98
N LYS A 113 -2.46 -10.72 7.29
CA LYS A 113 -3.42 -11.32 8.25
C LYS A 113 -4.60 -10.41 8.58
N VAL A 114 -4.43 -9.09 8.47
CA VAL A 114 -5.51 -8.14 8.75
C VAL A 114 -6.63 -8.28 7.72
N VAL A 115 -6.26 -8.48 6.45
CA VAL A 115 -7.22 -8.72 5.35
C VAL A 115 -7.90 -10.09 5.45
N ARG A 116 -7.62 -10.91 6.47
CA ARG A 116 -8.35 -12.17 6.70
C ARG A 116 -9.62 -12.02 7.54
N HIS A 117 -9.78 -10.89 8.23
CA HIS A 117 -10.86 -10.64 9.18
C HIS A 117 -11.92 -9.67 8.64
N VAL A 118 -11.86 -9.40 7.33
CA VAL A 118 -12.81 -8.57 6.58
C VAL A 118 -13.94 -9.41 6.01
#